data_AF-A0A959PA68-F1
#
_entry.id   AF-A0A959PA68-F1
#
_cell.length_a   1.000
_cell.length_b   1.000
_cell.length_c   1.000
_cell.angle_alpha   90.00
_cell.angle_beta   90.00
_cell.angle_gamma   90.00
#
_symmetry.space_group_name_H-M   'P 1'
#
loop_
_entity.id
_entity.type
_entity.pdbx_description
1 polymer ?
#
loop_
_entity_poly.entity_id
_entity_poly.type
_entity_poly.pdbx_seq_one_letter_code
_entity_poly.pdbx_strand_id
1 'polypeptide(L)'
;MKKFLIGFVLVISLVFIGFISGGTIAKFFFVSPGDGLAGAGTAAMLGLLGAGSGLVLSIVLLRKLEEKAKTILAAILLVISLILWGVFHHQYKQRQAEREKENAELFGDKKPSKLIAEATDSKPVNTALDLKLADGTEMGIGMVSVSPETGRTLRFYSKPNHNELPENLQAVDSLTFKDARHFVDIATAPPWFVPHYMKLDYGILQLIAVTVQKNWIEVVVNKTNGQTSWVYRQDVGYSTWSEFLLNVHSVELLNATDFPPRIKPMDHASPDQSVDANGVFYPVAIKDDWLQVHPDKETDHDIWVRWKRDGILLVRYSMLS
;
A
#
# COMPACT_ATOMS: atom_id res chain seq x y z
N MET A 1 -40.13 34.37 -7.21
CA MET A 1 -39.40 33.25 -6.57
C MET A 1 -39.43 31.95 -7.40
N LYS A 2 -40.59 31.41 -7.80
CA LYS A 2 -40.71 30.14 -8.55
C LYS A 2 -39.88 30.07 -9.86
N LYS A 3 -39.89 31.13 -10.67
CA LYS A 3 -39.11 31.20 -11.93
C LYS A 3 -37.60 31.12 -11.71
N PHE A 4 -37.12 31.80 -10.66
CA PHE A 4 -35.72 31.76 -10.26
C PHE A 4 -35.30 30.35 -9.82
N LEU A 5 -36.12 29.69 -9.02
CA LEU A 5 -35.87 28.32 -8.55
C LEU A 5 -35.78 27.32 -9.72
N ILE A 6 -36.69 27.40 -10.69
CA ILE A 6 -36.67 26.52 -11.87
C ILE A 6 -35.39 26.74 -12.69
N GLY A 7 -35.00 28.00 -12.91
CA GLY A 7 -33.76 28.31 -13.61
C GLY A 7 -32.52 27.79 -12.88
N PHE A 8 -32.49 27.93 -11.55
CA PHE A 8 -31.41 27.43 -10.71
C PHE A 8 -31.29 25.90 -10.76
N VAL A 9 -32.40 25.17 -10.63
CA VAL A 9 -32.43 23.70 -10.72
C VAL A 9 -31.91 23.22 -12.07
N LEU A 10 -32.31 23.89 -13.16
CA LEU A 10 -31.85 23.56 -14.51
C LEU A 10 -30.33 23.73 -14.65
N VAL A 11 -29.79 24.85 -14.15
CA VAL A 11 -28.34 25.12 -14.19
C VAL A 11 -27.56 24.07 -13.39
N ILE A 12 -27.95 23.81 -12.14
CA ILE A 12 -27.25 22.82 -11.30
C ILE A 12 -27.29 21.43 -11.93
N SER A 13 -28.45 21.01 -12.44
CA SER A 13 -28.59 19.68 -13.03
C SER A 13 -27.70 19.50 -14.26
N LEU A 14 -27.61 20.52 -15.14
CA LEU A 14 -26.75 20.45 -16.32
C LEU A 14 -25.26 20.51 -15.98
N VAL A 15 -24.88 21.32 -15.00
CA VAL A 15 -23.48 21.38 -14.51
C VAL A 15 -23.09 20.02 -13.94
N PHE A 16 -23.97 19.41 -13.13
CA PHE A 16 -23.73 18.09 -12.56
C PHE A 16 -23.63 16.99 -13.62
N ILE A 17 -24.59 16.92 -14.56
CA ILE A 17 -24.56 15.95 -15.67
C ILE A 17 -23.32 16.16 -16.54
N GLY A 18 -22.94 17.41 -16.81
CA GLY A 18 -21.72 17.76 -17.54
C GLY A 18 -20.46 17.26 -16.83
N PHE A 19 -20.38 17.44 -15.51
CA PHE A 19 -19.27 16.94 -14.70
C PHE A 19 -19.12 15.42 -14.77
N ILE A 20 -20.24 14.70 -14.58
CA ILE A 20 -20.25 13.23 -14.64
C ILE A 20 -19.89 12.72 -16.03
N SER A 21 -20.40 13.35 -17.09
CA SER A 21 -20.11 12.99 -18.47
C SER A 21 -18.63 13.20 -18.79
N GLY A 22 -18.06 14.34 -18.39
CA GLY A 22 -16.64 14.65 -18.55
C GLY A 22 -15.73 13.65 -17.84
N GLY A 23 -16.04 13.32 -16.58
CA GLY A 23 -15.30 12.30 -15.83
C GLY A 23 -15.41 10.89 -16.44
N THR A 24 -16.56 10.55 -17.03
CA THR A 24 -16.76 9.25 -17.69
C THR A 24 -15.97 9.14 -18.99
N ILE A 25 -15.93 10.21 -19.80
CA ILE A 25 -15.10 10.28 -21.01
C ILE A 25 -13.62 10.14 -20.65
N ALA A 26 -13.17 10.82 -19.58
CA ALA A 26 -11.81 10.69 -19.08
C ALA A 26 -11.45 9.24 -18.78
N LYS A 27 -12.33 8.54 -18.05
CA LYS A 27 -12.15 7.14 -17.69
C LYS A 27 -12.03 6.23 -18.92
N PHE A 28 -12.79 6.49 -19.98
CA PHE A 28 -12.83 5.59 -21.15
C PHE A 28 -11.67 5.81 -22.11
N PHE A 29 -11.19 7.04 -22.26
CA PHE A 29 -10.21 7.39 -23.30
C PHE A 29 -8.82 7.72 -22.77
N PHE A 30 -8.70 8.22 -21.54
CA PHE A 30 -7.47 8.85 -21.06
C PHE A 30 -6.88 8.20 -19.80
N VAL A 31 -7.67 7.45 -19.04
CA VAL A 31 -7.23 6.83 -17.79
C VAL A 31 -7.13 5.32 -17.97
N SER A 32 -5.91 4.79 -17.93
CA SER A 32 -5.65 3.36 -17.93
C SER A 32 -5.70 2.79 -16.50
N PRO A 33 -6.07 1.50 -16.33
CA PRO A 33 -5.93 0.84 -15.04
C PRO A 33 -4.44 0.84 -14.61
N GLY A 34 -4.10 1.61 -13.57
CA GLY A 34 -2.73 1.73 -13.06
C GLY A 34 -2.21 3.16 -12.93
N ASP A 35 -2.86 4.15 -13.54
CA ASP A 35 -2.39 5.55 -13.56
C ASP A 35 -2.45 6.26 -12.20
N GLY A 36 -2.93 5.59 -11.15
CA GLY A 36 -2.93 6.06 -9.77
C GLY A 36 -3.48 7.49 -9.62
N LEU A 37 -2.67 8.37 -9.02
CA LEU A 37 -3.03 9.76 -8.76
C LEU A 37 -3.15 10.60 -10.05
N ALA A 38 -2.37 10.30 -11.09
CA ALA A 38 -2.41 11.01 -12.37
C ALA A 38 -3.73 10.76 -13.11
N GLY A 39 -4.24 9.53 -13.04
CA GLY A 39 -5.56 9.18 -13.57
C GLY A 39 -6.69 9.96 -12.88
N ALA A 40 -6.62 10.10 -11.55
CA ALA A 40 -7.59 10.90 -10.79
C ALA A 40 -7.54 12.39 -11.16
N GLY A 41 -6.35 12.96 -11.33
CA GLY A 41 -6.18 14.34 -11.78
C GLY A 41 -6.77 14.59 -13.17
N THR A 42 -6.53 13.68 -14.11
CA THR A 42 -7.07 13.76 -15.49
C THR A 42 -8.60 13.69 -15.49
N ALA A 43 -9.18 12.78 -14.71
CA ALA A 43 -10.64 12.67 -14.57
C ALA A 43 -11.26 13.93 -13.95
N ALA A 44 -10.62 14.53 -12.95
CA ALA A 44 -11.09 15.77 -12.33
C ALA A 44 -11.06 16.96 -13.31
N MET A 45 -9.96 17.10 -14.08
CA MET A 45 -9.82 18.18 -15.07
C MET A 45 -10.89 18.09 -16.17
N LEU A 46 -11.09 16.90 -16.74
CA LEU A 46 -12.14 16.69 -17.75
C LEU A 46 -13.55 16.82 -17.17
N GLY A 47 -13.76 16.43 -15.91
CA GLY A 47 -15.00 16.71 -15.18
C GLY A 47 -15.29 18.21 -15.10
N LEU A 48 -14.30 19.04 -14.74
CA LEU A 48 -14.46 20.50 -14.68
C LEU A 48 -14.76 21.12 -16.06
N LEU A 49 -14.09 20.64 -17.12
CA LEU A 49 -14.41 21.07 -18.49
C LEU A 49 -15.84 20.68 -18.89
N GLY A 50 -16.27 19.47 -18.53
CA GLY A 50 -17.65 19.02 -18.70
C GLY A 50 -18.65 19.90 -17.96
N ALA A 51 -18.38 20.24 -16.70
CA ALA A 51 -19.20 21.15 -15.89
C ALA A 51 -19.32 22.55 -16.54
N GLY A 52 -18.20 23.09 -17.05
CA GLY A 52 -18.18 24.36 -17.79
C GLY A 52 -19.04 24.32 -19.05
N SER A 53 -18.97 23.22 -19.83
CA SER A 53 -19.84 23.05 -21.00
C SER A 53 -21.33 22.97 -20.63
N GLY A 54 -21.66 22.29 -19.53
CA GLY A 54 -23.02 22.22 -18.98
C GLY A 54 -23.54 23.58 -18.54
N LEU A 55 -22.69 24.41 -17.94
CA LEU A 55 -23.03 25.79 -17.58
C LEU A 55 -23.37 26.63 -18.81
N VAL A 56 -22.52 26.61 -19.84
CA VAL A 56 -22.78 27.36 -21.09
C VAL A 56 -24.09 26.91 -21.73
N LEU A 57 -24.31 25.60 -21.83
CA LEU A 57 -25.54 25.03 -22.37
C LEU A 57 -26.78 25.47 -21.57
N SER A 58 -26.68 25.49 -20.24
CA SER A 58 -27.77 25.93 -19.37
C SER A 58 -28.19 27.38 -19.64
N ILE A 59 -27.23 28.29 -19.84
CA ILE A 59 -27.49 29.70 -20.13
C ILE A 59 -28.19 29.84 -21.49
N VAL A 60 -27.76 29.07 -22.51
CA VAL A 60 -28.39 29.07 -23.84
C VAL A 60 -29.83 28.57 -23.76
N LEU A 61 -30.08 27.47 -23.03
CA LEU A 61 -31.41 26.89 -22.86
C LEU A 61 -32.36 27.83 -22.10
N LEU A 62 -31.86 28.53 -21.08
CA LEU A 62 -32.65 29.51 -20.33
C LEU A 62 -33.12 30.69 -21.19
N ARG A 63 -32.34 31.07 -22.21
CA ARG A 63 -32.69 32.16 -23.14
C ARG A 63 -33.63 31.72 -24.25
N LYS A 64 -33.47 30.48 -24.76
CA LYS A 64 -34.20 30.01 -25.94
C LYS A 64 -35.51 29.29 -25.64
N LEU A 65 -35.66 28.65 -24.47
CA LEU A 65 -36.85 27.85 -24.17
C LEU A 65 -38.01 28.69 -23.65
N GLU A 66 -39.23 28.24 -23.94
CA GLU A 66 -40.44 28.75 -23.31
C GLU A 66 -40.55 28.32 -21.84
N GLU A 67 -41.27 29.07 -21.02
CA GLU A 67 -41.38 28.82 -19.57
C GLU A 67 -41.95 27.44 -19.22
N LYS A 68 -42.92 26.94 -20.00
CA LYS A 68 -43.48 25.59 -19.83
C LYS A 68 -42.42 24.52 -20.10
N ALA A 69 -41.66 24.68 -21.18
CA ALA A 69 -40.60 23.75 -21.56
C ALA A 69 -39.45 23.73 -20.54
N LYS A 70 -39.05 24.90 -19.98
CA LYS A 70 -38.05 24.98 -18.90
C LYS A 70 -38.46 24.15 -17.68
N THR A 71 -39.73 24.22 -17.29
CA THR A 71 -40.24 23.52 -16.11
C THR A 71 -40.20 22.00 -16.30
N ILE A 72 -40.66 21.52 -17.46
CA ILE A 72 -40.63 20.09 -17.81
C ILE A 72 -39.19 19.58 -17.90
N LEU A 73 -38.33 20.31 -18.60
CA LEU A 73 -36.92 19.93 -18.77
C LEU A 73 -36.17 19.91 -17.44
N ALA A 74 -36.37 20.91 -16.58
CA ALA A 74 -35.75 20.96 -15.25
C ALA A 74 -36.18 19.76 -14.39
N ALA A 75 -37.46 19.36 -14.43
CA ALA A 75 -37.95 18.20 -13.70
C ALA A 75 -37.31 16.90 -14.20
N ILE A 76 -37.20 16.71 -15.52
CA ILE A 76 -36.56 15.53 -16.12
C ILE A 76 -35.08 15.47 -15.74
N LEU A 77 -34.34 16.58 -15.88
CA LEU A 77 -32.91 16.63 -15.56
C LEU A 77 -32.64 16.41 -14.07
N LEU A 78 -33.54 16.86 -13.19
CA LEU A 78 -33.45 16.60 -11.76
C LEU A 78 -33.61 15.11 -11.46
N VAL A 79 -34.58 14.44 -12.08
CA VAL A 79 -34.76 12.97 -11.94
C VAL A 79 -33.52 12.22 -12.44
N ILE A 80 -32.98 12.59 -13.60
CA ILE A 80 -31.75 11.99 -14.14
C ILE A 80 -30.57 12.20 -13.19
N SER A 81 -30.41 13.41 -12.64
CA SER A 81 -29.34 13.72 -11.70
C SER A 81 -29.43 12.87 -10.43
N LEU A 82 -30.64 12.64 -9.91
CA LEU A 82 -30.88 11.77 -8.75
C LEU A 82 -30.54 10.30 -9.05
N ILE A 83 -30.90 9.80 -10.24
CA ILE A 83 -30.55 8.45 -10.67
C ILE A 83 -29.03 8.29 -10.78
N LEU A 84 -28.34 9.23 -11.44
CA LEU A 84 -26.89 9.21 -11.56
C LEU A 84 -26.21 9.25 -10.19
N TRP A 85 -26.66 10.14 -9.30
CA TRP A 85 -26.15 10.21 -7.94
C TRP A 85 -26.35 8.89 -7.19
N GLY A 86 -27.53 8.26 -7.29
CA GLY A 86 -27.79 6.95 -6.69
C GLY A 86 -26.86 5.84 -7.21
N VAL A 87 -26.64 5.78 -8.52
CA VAL A 87 -25.71 4.81 -9.14
C VAL A 87 -24.27 5.04 -8.66
N PHE A 88 -23.80 6.29 -8.67
CA PHE A 88 -22.45 6.63 -8.20
C PHE A 88 -22.27 6.36 -6.71
N HIS A 89 -23.27 6.70 -5.89
CA HIS A 89 -23.25 6.44 -4.46
C HIS A 89 -23.23 4.94 -4.15
N HIS A 90 -24.02 4.15 -4.89
CA HIS A 90 -24.00 2.69 -4.78
C HIS A 90 -22.62 2.11 -5.17
N GLN A 91 -22.05 2.53 -6.30
CA GLN A 91 -20.70 2.11 -6.71
C GLN A 91 -19.61 2.56 -5.76
N TYR A 92 -19.75 3.74 -5.15
CA TYR A 92 -18.83 4.23 -4.14
C TYR A 92 -18.90 3.36 -2.88
N LYS A 93 -20.12 3.05 -2.41
CA LYS A 93 -20.34 2.17 -1.27
C LYS A 93 -19.87 0.74 -1.53
N GLN A 94 -20.06 0.22 -2.74
CA GLN A 94 -19.48 -1.08 -3.15
C GLN A 94 -17.96 -1.05 -3.09
N ARG A 95 -17.31 -0.02 -3.63
CA ARG A 95 -15.85 0.13 -3.57
C ARG A 95 -15.32 0.32 -2.15
N GLN A 96 -16.06 1.02 -1.29
CA GLN A 96 -15.71 1.09 0.13
C GLN A 96 -15.86 -0.26 0.82
N ALA A 97 -16.96 -0.98 0.59
CA ALA A 97 -17.15 -2.32 1.15
C ALA A 97 -16.12 -3.33 0.62
N GLU A 98 -15.70 -3.23 -0.64
CA GLU A 98 -14.60 -4.02 -1.19
C GLU A 98 -13.27 -3.64 -0.56
N ARG A 99 -12.96 -2.35 -0.40
CA ARG A 99 -11.75 -1.91 0.33
C ARG A 99 -11.77 -2.28 1.80
N GLU A 100 -12.92 -2.25 2.44
CA GLU A 100 -13.11 -2.67 3.83
C GLU A 100 -13.00 -4.19 3.96
N LYS A 101 -13.50 -4.97 2.98
CA LYS A 101 -13.29 -6.42 2.92
C LYS A 101 -11.84 -6.77 2.62
N GLU A 102 -11.21 -6.10 1.65
CA GLU A 102 -9.79 -6.26 1.34
C GLU A 102 -8.95 -5.88 2.56
N ASN A 103 -9.26 -4.77 3.23
CA ASN A 103 -8.62 -4.39 4.49
C ASN A 103 -8.99 -5.34 5.64
N ALA A 104 -10.18 -5.91 5.72
CA ALA A 104 -10.55 -6.88 6.76
C ALA A 104 -10.03 -8.29 6.46
N GLU A 105 -9.72 -8.61 5.21
CA GLU A 105 -9.00 -9.82 4.82
C GLU A 105 -7.50 -9.64 5.04
N LEU A 106 -6.97 -8.43 4.84
CA LEU A 106 -5.59 -8.04 5.14
C LEU A 106 -5.32 -7.78 6.63
N PHE A 107 -6.33 -7.35 7.40
CA PHE A 107 -6.15 -6.84 8.78
C PHE A 107 -7.28 -7.23 9.77
N GLY A 108 -8.26 -8.03 9.39
CA GLY A 108 -9.40 -8.39 10.24
C GLY A 108 -9.16 -9.65 11.08
N ASP A 109 -9.46 -9.52 12.38
CA ASP A 109 -9.38 -10.56 13.41
C ASP A 109 -9.98 -11.90 12.99
N LYS A 110 -9.12 -12.88 12.68
CA LYS A 110 -9.51 -14.29 12.79
C LYS A 110 -9.64 -14.61 14.28
N LYS A 111 -10.90 -14.67 14.76
CA LYS A 111 -11.24 -15.36 16.01
C LYS A 111 -10.51 -16.70 16.05
N PRO A 112 -9.82 -17.04 17.16
CA PRO A 112 -9.09 -18.29 17.27
C PRO A 112 -10.09 -19.45 17.22
N SER A 113 -10.04 -20.22 16.12
CA SER A 113 -10.66 -21.53 16.07
C SER A 113 -9.91 -22.42 17.07
N LYS A 114 -10.62 -22.86 18.10
CA LYS A 114 -10.19 -23.93 19.00
C LYS A 114 -9.78 -25.14 18.16
N LEU A 115 -8.48 -25.41 18.08
CA LEU A 115 -8.00 -26.75 17.79
C LEU A 115 -7.16 -27.24 18.97
N ILE A 116 -7.72 -28.29 19.55
CA ILE A 116 -7.28 -29.05 20.71
C ILE A 116 -6.05 -29.87 20.33
N ALA A 117 -5.19 -30.03 21.32
CA ALA A 117 -4.01 -30.86 21.32
C ALA A 117 -4.31 -32.35 21.13
N GLU A 118 -3.52 -32.98 20.27
CA GLU A 118 -3.06 -34.39 20.25
C GLU A 118 -2.06 -34.47 19.09
N ALA A 119 -0.99 -35.25 19.05
CA ALA A 119 -0.12 -35.90 20.00
C ALA A 119 1.11 -36.35 19.18
N THR A 120 2.31 -36.21 19.75
CA THR A 120 3.52 -37.02 19.57
C THR A 120 3.62 -37.96 18.36
N ASP A 121 4.58 -37.73 17.45
CA ASP A 121 5.60 -38.75 17.13
C ASP A 121 6.83 -38.13 16.44
N SER A 122 8.00 -38.65 16.80
CA SER A 122 9.34 -38.16 16.49
C SER A 122 9.93 -38.77 15.20
N LYS A 123 10.35 -37.92 14.25
CA LYS A 123 11.43 -38.19 13.27
C LYS A 123 12.21 -36.91 12.96
N PRO A 124 13.54 -36.96 12.77
CA PRO A 124 14.32 -35.78 12.44
C PRO A 124 14.15 -35.47 10.96
N VAL A 125 13.44 -34.39 10.66
CA VAL A 125 13.28 -33.88 9.29
C VAL A 125 14.06 -32.59 9.19
N ASN A 126 15.17 -32.64 8.46
CA ASN A 126 15.85 -31.48 7.92
C ASN A 126 14.91 -30.77 6.93
N THR A 127 14.11 -29.83 7.42
CA THR A 127 13.38 -28.88 6.56
C THR A 127 13.38 -27.54 7.29
N ALA A 128 13.90 -26.51 6.62
CA ALA A 128 13.84 -25.14 7.08
C ALA A 128 12.42 -24.81 7.54
N LEU A 129 12.32 -24.29 8.76
CA LEU A 129 11.05 -23.97 9.43
C LEU A 129 10.38 -22.81 8.68
N ASP A 130 9.19 -23.10 8.15
CA ASP A 130 8.29 -22.13 7.51
C ASP A 130 7.93 -21.03 8.55
N LEU A 131 8.38 -19.79 8.34
CA LEU A 131 8.26 -18.66 9.29
C LEU A 131 7.16 -17.68 8.84
N LYS A 132 5.88 -18.02 9.00
CA LYS A 132 4.73 -17.25 8.48
C LYS A 132 4.36 -16.01 9.31
N LEU A 133 4.33 -14.85 8.67
CA LEU A 133 3.71 -13.59 9.07
C LEU A 133 2.20 -13.58 8.74
N ALA A 134 1.45 -12.57 9.19
CA ALA A 134 0.00 -12.61 9.41
C ALA A 134 -0.92 -12.78 8.18
N ASP A 135 -0.39 -12.82 6.95
CA ASP A 135 -1.08 -13.19 5.70
C ASP A 135 -0.74 -14.61 5.21
N GLY A 136 0.10 -15.34 5.96
CA GLY A 136 0.68 -16.62 5.55
C GLY A 136 1.98 -16.48 4.74
N THR A 137 2.45 -15.26 4.48
CA THR A 137 3.74 -14.94 3.85
C THR A 137 4.80 -14.91 4.93
N GLU A 138 5.95 -15.52 4.68
CA GLU A 138 7.01 -15.54 5.66
C GLU A 138 7.57 -14.14 5.95
N MET A 139 7.90 -13.82 7.21
CA MET A 139 8.62 -12.56 7.53
C MET A 139 9.90 -12.40 6.71
N GLY A 140 10.44 -13.52 6.25
CA GLY A 140 11.78 -13.57 5.69
C GLY A 140 12.82 -13.28 6.77
N ILE A 141 14.07 -13.25 6.35
CA ILE A 141 15.22 -13.07 7.22
C ILE A 141 15.72 -11.62 7.26
N GLY A 142 15.11 -10.73 6.49
CA GLY A 142 15.44 -9.31 6.48
C GLY A 142 14.94 -8.60 5.24
N MET A 143 15.59 -7.47 4.95
CA MET A 143 15.24 -6.55 3.88
C MET A 143 16.40 -6.42 2.89
N VAL A 144 16.05 -6.37 1.61
CA VAL A 144 16.98 -6.06 0.51
C VAL A 144 16.65 -4.69 -0.03
N SER A 145 17.64 -3.78 0.01
CA SER A 145 17.55 -2.46 -0.59
C SER A 145 18.16 -2.46 -1.98
N VAL A 146 17.41 -1.92 -2.94
CA VAL A 146 17.86 -1.76 -4.32
C VAL A 146 18.08 -0.28 -4.56
N SER A 147 19.30 0.12 -4.94
CA SER A 147 19.61 1.52 -5.25
C SER A 147 19.05 1.88 -6.63
N PRO A 148 18.06 2.79 -6.74
CA PRO A 148 17.51 3.21 -8.02
C PRO A 148 18.43 4.27 -8.64
N GLU A 149 19.54 3.84 -9.22
CA GLU A 149 20.49 4.70 -9.93
C GLU A 149 20.40 4.50 -11.44
N THR A 150 20.42 5.60 -12.19
CA THR A 150 20.42 5.55 -13.65
C THR A 150 21.63 4.79 -14.18
N GLY A 151 21.40 3.87 -15.11
CA GLY A 151 22.44 2.99 -15.65
C GLY A 151 22.72 1.73 -14.82
N ARG A 152 22.20 1.61 -13.60
CA ARG A 152 22.19 0.33 -12.87
C ARG A 152 21.06 -0.57 -13.37
N THR A 153 21.35 -1.87 -13.44
CA THR A 153 20.40 -2.91 -13.82
C THR A 153 20.39 -3.96 -12.73
N LEU A 154 19.25 -4.13 -12.06
CA LEU A 154 19.05 -5.26 -11.17
C LEU A 154 18.59 -6.44 -12.02
N ARG A 155 19.36 -7.52 -12.02
CA ARG A 155 19.04 -8.75 -12.76
C ARG A 155 18.39 -9.77 -11.84
N PHE A 156 17.38 -10.44 -12.37
CA PHE A 156 16.65 -11.51 -11.70
C PHE A 156 17.05 -12.85 -12.29
N TYR A 157 17.33 -13.84 -11.43
CA TYR A 157 17.84 -15.14 -11.82
C TYR A 157 16.94 -16.26 -11.29
N SER A 158 17.01 -17.42 -11.95
CA SER A 158 16.58 -18.68 -11.37
C SER A 158 17.52 -19.11 -10.24
N LYS A 159 17.13 -20.13 -9.48
CA LYS A 159 17.92 -20.65 -8.36
C LYS A 159 19.34 -21.05 -8.83
N PRO A 160 20.39 -20.38 -8.32
CA PRO A 160 21.76 -20.67 -8.70
C PRO A 160 22.29 -21.90 -7.97
N ASN A 161 23.32 -22.54 -8.53
CA ASN A 161 24.08 -23.55 -7.79
C ASN A 161 24.98 -22.88 -6.73
N HIS A 162 25.39 -23.63 -5.69
CA HIS A 162 25.99 -23.12 -4.45
C HIS A 162 27.23 -22.19 -4.60
N ASN A 163 27.90 -22.18 -5.75
CA ASN A 163 29.07 -21.35 -6.04
C ASN A 163 29.04 -20.70 -7.43
N GLU A 164 27.91 -20.77 -8.12
CA GLU A 164 27.79 -20.18 -9.46
C GLU A 164 27.78 -18.66 -9.35
N LEU A 165 28.43 -17.99 -10.31
CA LEU A 165 28.52 -16.54 -10.37
C LEU A 165 27.62 -16.01 -11.49
N PRO A 166 27.14 -14.75 -11.39
CA PRO A 166 26.20 -14.19 -12.35
C PRO A 166 26.71 -14.20 -13.81
N GLU A 167 28.02 -14.17 -14.06
CA GLU A 167 28.58 -14.20 -15.42
C GLU A 167 28.32 -15.54 -16.13
N ASN A 168 28.06 -16.60 -15.38
CA ASN A 168 27.76 -17.94 -15.90
C ASN A 168 26.25 -18.21 -16.00
N LEU A 169 25.41 -17.26 -15.59
CA LEU A 169 23.96 -17.40 -15.57
C LEU A 169 23.30 -16.42 -16.53
N GLN A 170 22.24 -16.88 -17.19
CA GLN A 170 21.37 -15.99 -17.93
C GLN A 170 20.33 -15.40 -16.98
N ALA A 171 20.23 -14.08 -16.96
CA ALA A 171 19.15 -13.40 -16.25
C ALA A 171 17.80 -13.76 -16.91
N VAL A 172 16.82 -14.08 -16.07
CA VAL A 172 15.44 -14.36 -16.49
C VAL A 172 14.76 -13.06 -16.89
N ASP A 173 15.01 -12.00 -16.13
CA ASP A 173 14.45 -10.67 -16.36
C ASP A 173 15.31 -9.61 -15.67
N SER A 174 14.95 -8.34 -15.81
CA SER A 174 15.68 -7.24 -15.18
C SER A 174 14.82 -6.03 -14.88
N LEU A 175 15.26 -5.27 -13.88
CA LEU A 175 14.75 -3.96 -13.52
C LEU A 175 15.81 -2.91 -13.86
N THR A 176 15.41 -1.88 -14.60
CA THR A 176 16.29 -0.77 -14.99
C THR A 176 15.67 0.57 -14.64
N PHE A 177 16.53 1.56 -14.47
CA PHE A 177 16.16 2.91 -14.03
C PHE A 177 16.57 3.96 -15.06
N LYS A 178 15.79 5.04 -15.13
CA LYS A 178 16.06 6.22 -15.96
C LYS A 178 15.89 7.48 -15.13
N ASP A 179 16.59 8.53 -15.53
CA ASP A 179 16.35 9.86 -15.00
C ASP A 179 14.99 10.38 -15.44
N ALA A 180 14.18 10.79 -14.46
CA ALA A 180 13.02 11.63 -14.66
C ALA A 180 13.34 13.06 -14.22
N ARG A 181 12.43 14.00 -14.48
CA ARG A 181 12.61 15.40 -14.06
C ARG A 181 12.60 15.48 -12.53
N HIS A 182 13.80 15.53 -11.94
CA HIS A 182 14.11 15.68 -10.51
C HIS A 182 14.07 14.40 -9.64
N PHE A 183 13.86 13.22 -10.22
CA PHE A 183 13.88 11.94 -9.51
C PHE A 183 14.24 10.80 -10.46
N VAL A 184 14.43 9.58 -9.94
CA VAL A 184 14.67 8.39 -10.75
C VAL A 184 13.35 7.62 -10.92
N ASP A 185 13.08 7.15 -12.14
CA ASP A 185 11.90 6.36 -12.48
C ASP A 185 12.30 4.99 -13.04
N ILE A 186 11.37 4.05 -13.07
CA ILE A 186 11.57 2.76 -13.72
C ILE A 186 11.58 2.96 -15.23
N ALA A 187 12.67 2.53 -15.86
CA ALA A 187 12.76 2.47 -17.31
C ALA A 187 12.11 1.20 -17.85
N THR A 188 12.39 0.07 -17.22
CA THR A 188 11.82 -1.23 -17.56
C THR A 188 11.72 -2.06 -16.29
N ALA A 189 10.57 -2.69 -16.09
CA ALA A 189 10.34 -3.67 -15.04
C ALA A 189 9.57 -4.86 -15.61
N PRO A 190 9.79 -6.07 -15.05
CA PRO A 190 8.95 -7.21 -15.37
C PRO A 190 7.48 -6.92 -15.03
N PRO A 191 6.49 -7.37 -15.82
CA PRO A 191 5.07 -7.11 -15.56
C PRO A 191 4.57 -7.75 -14.25
N TRP A 192 5.31 -8.73 -13.74
CA TRP A 192 5.04 -9.41 -12.48
C TRP A 192 5.71 -8.76 -11.27
N PHE A 193 6.52 -7.71 -11.45
CA PHE A 193 7.27 -7.10 -10.35
C PHE A 193 6.40 -6.18 -9.49
N VAL A 194 6.16 -6.58 -8.25
CA VAL A 194 5.37 -5.83 -7.26
C VAL A 194 6.15 -5.84 -5.93
N PRO A 195 7.06 -4.87 -5.71
CA PRO A 195 7.96 -4.90 -4.56
C PRO A 195 7.21 -4.72 -3.24
N HIS A 196 7.89 -5.05 -2.14
CA HIS A 196 7.36 -4.86 -0.80
C HIS A 196 7.06 -3.37 -0.54
N TYR A 197 8.07 -2.53 -0.77
CA TYR A 197 7.97 -1.08 -0.65
C TYR A 197 8.66 -0.37 -1.82
N MET A 198 8.03 0.66 -2.36
CA MET A 198 8.57 1.46 -3.48
C MET A 198 8.13 2.92 -3.37
N LYS A 199 9.12 3.81 -3.23
CA LYS A 199 9.02 5.27 -3.27
C LYS A 199 10.28 5.83 -3.92
N LEU A 200 10.31 5.81 -5.26
CA LEU A 200 11.50 6.14 -6.05
C LEU A 200 11.87 7.63 -6.00
N ASP A 201 10.90 8.49 -5.74
CA ASP A 201 11.08 9.91 -5.42
C ASP A 201 11.92 10.15 -4.15
N TYR A 202 11.95 9.17 -3.24
CA TYR A 202 12.83 9.13 -2.07
C TYR A 202 14.03 8.19 -2.24
N GLY A 203 14.23 7.61 -3.43
CA GLY A 203 15.29 6.62 -3.67
C GLY A 203 15.07 5.28 -2.97
N ILE A 204 13.84 4.96 -2.56
CA ILE A 204 13.53 3.77 -1.77
C ILE A 204 12.90 2.69 -2.65
N LEU A 205 13.57 1.55 -2.73
CA LEU A 205 13.02 0.30 -3.27
C LEU A 205 13.47 -0.86 -2.40
N GLN A 206 12.51 -1.58 -1.81
CA GLN A 206 12.78 -2.63 -0.82
C GLN A 206 12.05 -3.93 -1.17
N LEU A 207 12.74 -5.04 -0.96
CA LEU A 207 12.23 -6.41 -1.10
C LEU A 207 12.44 -7.18 0.20
N ILE A 208 11.65 -8.22 0.45
CA ILE A 208 11.86 -9.13 1.58
C ILE A 208 12.89 -10.17 1.19
N ALA A 209 13.92 -10.37 2.01
CA ALA A 209 14.88 -11.46 1.86
C ALA A 209 14.30 -12.75 2.44
N VAL A 210 14.26 -13.83 1.65
CA VAL A 210 13.81 -15.15 2.11
C VAL A 210 15.01 -15.99 2.53
N THR A 211 16.00 -16.10 1.64
CA THR A 211 17.19 -16.92 1.83
C THR A 211 18.44 -16.13 1.46
N VAL A 212 19.50 -16.22 2.27
CA VAL A 212 20.81 -15.66 1.95
C VAL A 212 21.79 -16.80 1.75
N GLN A 213 22.39 -16.86 0.56
CA GLN A 213 23.55 -17.68 0.25
C GLN A 213 24.81 -16.81 0.17
N LYS A 214 25.96 -17.46 -0.05
CA LYS A 214 27.27 -16.78 -0.13
C LYS A 214 27.24 -15.59 -1.09
N ASN A 215 26.77 -15.82 -2.32
CA ASN A 215 26.79 -14.85 -3.41
C ASN A 215 25.40 -14.33 -3.81
N TRP A 216 24.35 -14.92 -3.27
CA TRP A 216 23.00 -14.77 -3.78
C TRP A 216 22.01 -14.52 -2.66
N ILE A 217 20.98 -13.75 -2.95
CA ILE A 217 19.85 -13.55 -2.05
C ILE A 217 18.57 -13.90 -2.82
N GLU A 218 17.76 -14.76 -2.22
CA GLU A 218 16.40 -14.99 -2.67
C GLU A 218 15.51 -13.91 -2.08
N VAL A 219 14.75 -13.22 -2.94
CA VAL A 219 13.90 -12.11 -2.55
C VAL A 219 12.49 -12.31 -3.04
N VAL A 220 11.51 -11.83 -2.27
CA VAL A 220 10.12 -11.71 -2.71
C VAL A 220 10.03 -10.54 -3.69
N VAL A 221 9.80 -10.85 -4.96
CA VAL A 221 9.70 -9.87 -6.05
C VAL A 221 8.26 -9.45 -6.36
N ASN A 222 7.28 -10.21 -5.85
CA ASN A 222 5.89 -9.87 -5.93
C ASN A 222 5.20 -10.14 -4.59
N LYS A 223 4.86 -9.08 -3.87
CA LYS A 223 4.21 -9.18 -2.56
C LYS A 223 2.77 -9.68 -2.59
N THR A 224 2.08 -9.68 -3.74
CA THR A 224 0.67 -10.07 -3.81
C THR A 224 0.50 -11.59 -3.97
N ASN A 225 1.50 -12.27 -4.52
CA ASN A 225 1.46 -13.72 -4.76
C ASN A 225 2.65 -14.48 -4.15
N GLY A 226 3.57 -13.78 -3.49
CA GLY A 226 4.76 -14.37 -2.86
C GLY A 226 5.83 -14.86 -3.85
N GLN A 227 5.76 -14.49 -5.14
CA GLN A 227 6.76 -14.90 -6.13
C GLN A 227 8.16 -14.46 -5.69
N THR A 228 9.12 -15.39 -5.75
CA THR A 228 10.52 -15.14 -5.43
C THR A 228 11.40 -15.15 -6.67
N SER A 229 12.56 -14.50 -6.56
CA SER A 229 13.65 -14.61 -7.53
C SER A 229 14.99 -14.43 -6.82
N TRP A 230 16.07 -14.88 -7.47
CA TRP A 230 17.41 -14.72 -6.95
C TRP A 230 18.07 -13.47 -7.53
N VAL A 231 18.75 -12.71 -6.67
CA VAL A 231 19.54 -11.53 -7.03
C VAL A 231 20.97 -11.69 -6.54
N TYR A 232 21.91 -11.09 -7.27
CA TYR A 232 23.31 -11.12 -6.88
C TYR A 232 23.55 -10.23 -5.67
N ARG A 233 24.19 -10.76 -4.64
CA ARG A 233 24.33 -10.09 -3.34
C ARG A 233 25.11 -8.78 -3.41
N GLN A 234 26.04 -8.64 -4.35
CA GLN A 234 26.85 -7.41 -4.45
C GLN A 234 26.11 -6.27 -5.16
N ASP A 235 25.02 -6.57 -5.86
CA ASP A 235 24.23 -5.57 -6.59
C ASP A 235 23.18 -4.89 -5.71
N VAL A 236 23.01 -5.36 -4.46
CA VAL A 236 21.96 -4.93 -3.55
C VAL A 236 22.49 -4.73 -2.13
N GLY A 237 21.84 -3.86 -1.35
CA GLY A 237 22.04 -3.81 0.09
C GLY A 237 21.21 -4.91 0.77
N TYR A 238 21.74 -5.48 1.84
CA TYR A 238 21.01 -6.43 2.69
C TYR A 238 21.14 -6.02 4.14
N SER A 239 20.02 -6.07 4.85
CA SER A 239 19.96 -5.86 6.29
C SER A 239 19.05 -6.92 6.90
N THR A 240 19.46 -7.50 8.01
CA THR A 240 18.55 -8.32 8.83
C THR A 240 17.38 -7.47 9.32
N TRP A 241 16.29 -8.10 9.76
CA TRP A 241 15.17 -7.34 10.34
C TRP A 241 15.59 -6.45 11.51
N SER A 242 16.53 -6.92 12.33
CA SER A 242 17.03 -6.14 13.46
C SER A 242 17.78 -4.89 13.00
N GLU A 243 18.69 -5.03 12.04
CA GLU A 243 19.40 -3.88 11.46
C GLU A 243 18.43 -2.94 10.75
N PHE A 244 17.48 -3.47 10.00
CA PHE A 244 16.48 -2.67 9.27
C PHE A 244 15.62 -1.84 10.23
N LEU A 245 15.06 -2.46 11.26
CA LEU A 245 14.19 -1.79 12.24
C LEU A 245 14.93 -0.71 13.03
N LEU A 246 16.25 -0.77 13.18
CA LEU A 246 17.01 0.31 13.80
C LEU A 246 17.22 1.51 12.87
N ASN A 247 16.96 1.36 11.57
CA ASN A 247 17.12 2.41 10.56
C ASN A 247 15.79 2.98 10.04
N VAL A 248 14.64 2.47 10.51
CA VAL A 248 13.34 3.08 10.18
C VAL A 248 13.11 4.33 11.03
N HIS A 249 12.28 5.25 10.53
CA HIS A 249 11.93 6.47 11.24
C HIS A 249 11.16 6.15 12.53
N SER A 250 10.13 5.31 12.41
CA SER A 250 9.28 4.99 13.55
C SER A 250 8.65 3.61 13.44
N VAL A 251 8.15 3.12 14.58
CA VAL A 251 7.37 1.89 14.69
C VAL A 251 6.09 2.13 15.50
N GLU A 252 5.08 1.31 15.22
CA GLU A 252 3.78 1.29 15.90
C GLU A 252 3.43 -0.15 16.25
N LEU A 253 2.70 -0.36 17.34
CA LEU A 253 2.29 -1.70 17.76
C LEU A 253 1.07 -2.17 16.98
N LEU A 254 1.13 -3.39 16.44
CA LEU A 254 -0.03 -3.97 15.74
C LEU A 254 -1.08 -4.52 16.72
N ASN A 255 -0.65 -4.98 17.90
CA ASN A 255 -1.53 -5.54 18.92
C ASN A 255 -0.99 -5.21 20.32
N ALA A 256 -1.26 -3.99 20.77
CA ALA A 256 -0.88 -3.51 22.09
C ALA A 256 -1.62 -4.23 23.24
N THR A 257 -2.77 -4.85 22.97
CA THR A 257 -3.55 -5.57 23.99
C THR A 257 -2.86 -6.86 24.42
N ASP A 258 -2.39 -7.66 23.45
CA ASP A 258 -1.70 -8.92 23.73
C ASP A 258 -0.19 -8.72 23.97
N PHE A 259 0.39 -7.68 23.37
CA PHE A 259 1.81 -7.34 23.44
C PHE A 259 2.03 -5.90 23.91
N PRO A 260 1.66 -5.55 25.15
CA PRO A 260 1.82 -4.20 25.65
C PRO A 260 3.31 -3.82 25.78
N PRO A 261 3.65 -2.52 25.71
CA PRO A 261 4.95 -2.00 26.11
C PRO A 261 5.35 -2.42 27.51
N ARG A 262 6.63 -2.69 27.75
CA ARG A 262 7.15 -3.17 29.03
C ARG A 262 8.38 -2.42 29.48
N ILE A 263 8.56 -2.40 30.80
CA ILE A 263 9.75 -1.81 31.44
C ILE A 263 11.03 -2.63 31.23
N LYS A 264 10.92 -3.89 30.80
CA LYS A 264 12.04 -4.82 30.55
C LYS A 264 11.73 -5.76 29.38
N PRO A 265 12.75 -6.27 28.66
CA PRO A 265 12.57 -7.16 27.51
C PRO A 265 12.26 -8.61 27.92
N MET A 266 11.14 -8.82 28.62
CA MET A 266 10.71 -10.12 29.14
C MET A 266 9.18 -10.24 29.18
N ASP A 267 8.64 -11.41 28.86
CA ASP A 267 7.19 -11.63 28.79
C ASP A 267 6.45 -11.49 30.13
N HIS A 268 7.16 -11.68 31.25
CA HIS A 268 6.61 -11.56 32.60
C HIS A 268 6.88 -10.18 33.23
N ALA A 269 7.55 -9.26 32.53
CA ALA A 269 7.80 -7.91 33.04
C ALA A 269 6.49 -7.10 33.08
N SER A 270 6.33 -6.20 34.06
CA SER A 270 5.15 -5.35 34.14
C SER A 270 4.98 -4.48 32.88
N PRO A 271 3.75 -4.33 32.35
CA PRO A 271 3.46 -3.33 31.34
C PRO A 271 3.76 -1.92 31.86
N ASP A 272 4.21 -1.04 30.96
CA ASP A 272 4.36 0.38 31.28
C ASP A 272 3.02 1.10 31.06
N GLN A 273 2.36 1.49 32.15
CA GLN A 273 1.06 2.18 32.09
C GLN A 273 1.20 3.69 31.79
N SER A 274 2.41 4.23 31.83
CA SER A 274 2.67 5.65 31.53
C SER A 274 2.71 5.94 30.03
N VAL A 275 2.77 4.91 29.20
CA VAL A 275 2.91 5.04 27.74
C VAL A 275 1.58 4.75 27.03
N ASP A 276 1.21 5.63 26.10
CA ASP A 276 0.15 5.33 25.14
C ASP A 276 0.63 4.26 24.14
N ALA A 277 0.09 3.06 24.27
CA ALA A 277 0.48 1.92 23.43
C ALA A 277 0.04 2.06 21.97
N ASN A 278 -0.83 3.02 21.64
CA ASN A 278 -1.19 3.37 20.25
C ASN A 278 -0.34 4.52 19.70
N GLY A 279 0.67 4.95 20.43
CA GLY A 279 1.58 6.02 20.03
C GLY A 279 2.59 5.58 18.97
N VAL A 280 3.37 6.57 18.53
CA VAL A 280 4.53 6.40 17.65
C VAL A 280 5.77 6.21 18.51
N PHE A 281 6.62 5.27 18.11
CA PHE A 281 7.82 4.90 18.83
C PHE A 281 9.06 5.00 17.94
N TYR A 282 10.17 5.50 18.49
CA TYR A 282 11.45 5.62 17.80
C TYR A 282 12.39 4.46 18.21
N PRO A 283 12.86 3.64 17.27
CA PRO A 283 13.80 2.55 17.54
C PRO A 283 15.11 3.02 18.20
N VAL A 284 15.56 2.34 19.26
CA VAL A 284 16.82 2.67 19.98
C VAL A 284 17.79 1.50 19.96
N ALA A 285 17.34 0.30 20.34
CA ALA A 285 18.19 -0.89 20.43
C ALA A 285 17.36 -2.17 20.28
N ILE A 286 18.01 -3.29 19.94
CA ILE A 286 17.35 -4.61 19.86
C ILE A 286 18.04 -5.59 20.79
N LYS A 287 17.22 -6.39 21.48
CA LYS A 287 17.65 -7.54 22.26
C LYS A 287 16.71 -8.70 21.96
N ASP A 288 17.20 -9.66 21.20
CA ASP A 288 16.43 -10.82 20.73
C ASP A 288 15.11 -10.38 20.06
N ASP A 289 13.97 -10.79 20.60
CA ASP A 289 12.63 -10.47 20.11
C ASP A 289 12.11 -9.09 20.57
N TRP A 290 12.93 -8.34 21.30
CA TRP A 290 12.56 -7.08 21.92
C TRP A 290 13.28 -5.89 21.28
N LEU A 291 12.52 -4.83 21.06
CA LEU A 291 12.96 -3.57 20.50
C LEU A 291 12.79 -2.54 21.62
N GLN A 292 13.91 -1.95 22.04
CA GLN A 292 13.91 -0.78 22.88
C GLN A 292 13.51 0.40 22.02
N VAL A 293 12.55 1.18 22.49
CA VAL A 293 12.01 2.33 21.78
C VAL A 293 11.84 3.53 22.70
N HIS A 294 11.92 4.71 22.11
CA HIS A 294 11.60 5.98 22.74
C HIS A 294 10.21 6.45 22.27
N PRO A 295 9.23 6.65 23.17
CA PRO A 295 7.91 7.17 22.78
C PRO A 295 7.98 8.62 22.29
N ASP A 296 7.13 8.98 21.32
CA ASP A 296 7.06 10.36 20.79
C ASP A 296 6.55 11.41 21.80
N LYS A 297 5.88 10.98 22.87
CA LYS A 297 5.29 11.86 23.89
C LYS A 297 5.70 11.49 25.32
N GLU A 298 5.93 12.54 26.11
CA GLU A 298 5.96 12.65 27.58
C GLU A 298 6.37 11.41 28.39
N THR A 299 7.47 10.75 28.00
CA THR A 299 8.19 9.86 28.92
C THR A 299 9.68 10.14 28.80
N ASP A 300 10.35 10.32 29.95
CA ASP A 300 11.79 10.59 30.02
C ASP A 300 12.63 9.30 29.95
N HIS A 301 12.01 8.17 29.58
CA HIS A 301 12.67 6.87 29.59
C HIS A 301 12.27 6.01 28.40
N ASP A 302 13.20 5.14 28.01
CA ASP A 302 12.95 4.15 26.98
C ASP A 302 12.19 2.95 27.53
N ILE A 303 11.41 2.33 26.66
CA ILE A 303 10.60 1.14 26.95
C ILE A 303 10.92 0.02 25.97
N TRP A 304 10.47 -1.19 26.29
CA TRP A 304 10.65 -2.37 25.46
C TRP A 304 9.33 -2.81 24.85
N VAL A 305 9.30 -2.93 23.54
CA VAL A 305 8.19 -3.52 22.80
C VAL A 305 8.64 -4.83 22.13
N ARG A 306 7.72 -5.78 21.99
CA ARG A 306 8.03 -7.02 21.29
C ARG A 306 7.85 -6.79 19.79
N TRP A 307 8.91 -6.94 19.01
CA TRP A 307 8.86 -6.70 17.56
C TRP A 307 8.64 -7.96 16.74
N LYS A 308 8.95 -9.13 17.29
CA LYS A 308 8.64 -10.43 16.68
C LYS A 308 8.22 -11.51 17.68
N ARG A 309 7.44 -12.48 17.20
CA ARG A 309 7.19 -13.76 17.88
C ARG A 309 6.80 -14.81 16.84
N ASP A 310 7.34 -16.02 16.93
CA ASP A 310 6.99 -17.15 16.06
C ASP A 310 7.09 -16.84 14.55
N GLY A 311 8.05 -15.99 14.15
CA GLY A 311 8.22 -15.55 12.76
C GLY A 311 7.25 -14.47 12.29
N ILE A 312 6.46 -13.91 13.19
CA ILE A 312 5.47 -12.87 12.90
C ILE A 312 6.02 -11.53 13.39
N LEU A 313 5.96 -10.50 12.54
CA LEU A 313 6.27 -9.11 12.90
C LEU A 313 5.10 -8.57 13.71
N LEU A 314 5.38 -8.04 14.90
CA LEU A 314 4.37 -7.50 15.80
C LEU A 314 4.31 -5.97 15.77
N VAL A 315 5.17 -5.36 14.95
CA VAL A 315 5.25 -3.91 14.75
C VAL A 315 4.98 -3.55 13.29
N ARG A 316 4.33 -2.41 13.11
CA ARG A 316 4.33 -1.67 11.85
C ARG A 316 5.51 -0.72 11.87
N TYR A 317 6.11 -0.45 10.71
CA TYR A 317 7.22 0.50 10.61
C TYR A 317 6.95 1.56 9.54
N SER A 318 7.53 2.73 9.74
CA SER A 318 7.59 3.80 8.73
C SER A 318 9.03 4.17 8.46
N MET A 319 9.42 4.22 7.18
CA MET A 319 10.75 4.70 6.77
C MET A 319 10.79 6.22 6.57
N LEU A 320 9.64 6.89 6.62
CA LEU A 320 9.51 8.32 6.38
C LEU A 320 8.69 8.95 7.51
N SER A 321 8.97 10.22 7.80
CA SER A 321 8.19 11.05 8.71
C SER A 321 6.86 11.46 8.10
#